data_AF-A0A975UBK6-F1
#
_entry.id   AF-A0A975UBK6-F1
#
_cell.length_a   1.000
_cell.length_b   1.000
_cell.length_c   1.000
_cell.angle_alpha   90.00
_cell.angle_beta   90.00
_cell.angle_gamma   90.00
#
_symmetry.space_group_name_H-M   'P 1'
#
loop_
_entity.id
_entity.type
_entity.pdbx_description
1 polymer ?
#
loop_
_entity_poly.entity_id
_entity_poly.type
_entity_poly.pdbx_seq_one_letter_code
_entity_poly.pdbx_strand_id
1 'polypeptide(L)'
;MHGEKIEKLGLEIDLAADNSDQVRLEQLLLDCDTLMNNETRKNRSVLFFYKANCYSALRMIERKTLDDTWSWHQERQIAEVLNLRSAVVETGFEQLSDGMRCKMLTNIANGLSSLGRTIESISYYDKVLSLIDNFAMAVGNKAINQFHYGQHLYDYGHSGVFFFHANKELSRFGTEPLLWDSGVQKDALDAFISYRDVTDEILNNIEFDSSFDFNDFSLGESKKEQDYRKWCLKQRLFINPLNDVLDATIAANDILHLPSHVYAVGEEPRFPKYFNLLKQEFIVSRYMLYEFTTSNLDHYSDNDVLLENGLDGVQFGYRNELLKNSLRVSYSIFDKIALFLNDYMNIGLKVDGVNFRNIWGMYNKKEKKLEIHPCFLESENWMLRGLYFLSKDLYAPNFQDVSEPEAKELHYIRKMAEHRYLGIQEYPAQVDDTEYLKYITVDDLEGKSLKMLRLAREALIYLSLAMHVEERKREEARGDGLIVPIQSTRL
;
A
#
# COMPACT_ATOMS: atom_id res chain seq x y z
N MET A 1 37.56 -7.63 -8.70
CA MET A 1 37.35 -6.53 -9.67
C MET A 1 35.94 -5.93 -9.66
N HIS A 2 34.86 -6.62 -10.08
CA HIS A 2 33.52 -5.97 -10.09
C HIS A 2 32.91 -5.80 -8.69
N GLY A 3 33.04 -6.80 -7.79
CA GLY A 3 32.58 -6.69 -6.40
C GLY A 3 33.23 -5.54 -5.61
N GLU A 4 34.56 -5.42 -5.68
CA GLU A 4 35.31 -4.31 -5.05
C GLU A 4 34.88 -2.93 -5.57
N LYS A 5 34.47 -2.84 -6.84
CA LYS A 5 33.99 -1.58 -7.43
C LYS A 5 32.63 -1.18 -6.87
N ILE A 6 31.74 -2.15 -6.64
CA ILE A 6 30.42 -1.92 -6.03
C ILE A 6 30.58 -1.56 -4.54
N GLU A 7 31.44 -2.24 -3.80
CA GLU A 7 31.73 -1.89 -2.40
C GLU A 7 32.30 -0.47 -2.28
N LYS A 8 33.25 -0.10 -3.14
CA LYS A 8 33.79 1.26 -3.21
C LYS A 8 32.71 2.31 -3.52
N LEU A 9 31.76 1.98 -4.39
CA LEU A 9 30.66 2.86 -4.73
C LEU A 9 29.77 3.16 -3.52
N GLY A 10 29.48 2.15 -2.70
CA GLY A 10 28.73 2.34 -1.44
C GLY A 10 29.44 3.32 -0.50
N LEU A 11 30.75 3.15 -0.29
CA LEU A 11 31.55 4.05 0.54
C LEU A 11 31.60 5.49 0.00
N GLU A 12 31.64 5.65 -1.33
CA GLU A 12 31.61 6.98 -1.96
C GLU A 12 30.25 7.67 -1.78
N ILE A 13 29.15 6.92 -1.76
CA ILE A 13 27.81 7.44 -1.48
C ILE A 13 27.71 7.90 -0.03
N ASP A 14 28.17 7.09 0.92
CA ASP A 14 28.17 7.45 2.34
C ASP A 14 29.00 8.73 2.57
N LEU A 15 30.21 8.80 1.99
CA LEU A 15 31.07 9.98 2.08
C LEU A 15 30.43 11.23 1.45
N ALA A 16 29.76 11.09 0.31
CA ALA A 16 29.08 12.21 -0.35
C ALA A 16 27.87 12.69 0.47
N ALA A 17 27.13 11.77 1.09
CA ALA A 17 26.01 12.08 1.97
C ALA A 17 26.49 12.83 3.23
N ASP A 18 27.53 12.34 3.90
CA ASP A 18 28.11 12.97 5.09
C ASP A 18 28.60 14.40 4.81
N ASN A 19 29.22 14.62 3.64
CA ASN A 19 29.70 15.94 3.22
C ASN A 19 28.61 16.83 2.62
N SER A 20 27.37 16.34 2.50
CA SER A 20 26.26 17.03 1.82
C SER A 20 26.61 17.45 0.38
N ASP A 21 27.38 16.64 -0.36
CA ASP A 21 27.82 16.92 -1.73
C ASP A 21 26.75 16.50 -2.76
N GLN A 22 25.84 17.43 -3.04
CA GLN A 22 24.73 17.22 -3.98
C GLN A 22 25.20 16.86 -5.39
N VAL A 23 26.25 17.52 -5.90
CA VAL A 23 26.75 17.29 -7.26
C VAL A 23 27.34 15.89 -7.37
N ARG A 24 28.08 15.45 -6.35
CA ARG A 24 28.63 14.10 -6.33
C ARG A 24 27.54 13.03 -6.23
N LEU A 25 26.50 13.22 -5.42
CA LEU A 25 25.37 12.30 -5.31
C LEU A 25 24.63 12.13 -6.65
N GLU A 26 24.39 13.23 -7.38
CA GLU A 26 23.79 13.18 -8.72
C GLU A 26 24.68 12.42 -9.72
N GLN A 27 26.00 12.61 -9.66
CA GLN A 27 26.93 11.83 -10.48
C GLN A 27 26.92 10.34 -10.13
N LEU A 28 26.85 10.00 -8.84
CA LEU A 28 26.82 8.62 -8.37
C LEU A 28 25.55 7.87 -8.82
N LEU A 29 24.42 8.56 -8.96
CA LEU A 29 23.21 7.99 -9.58
C LEU A 29 23.47 7.52 -11.02
N LEU A 30 24.17 8.34 -11.83
CA LEU A 30 24.54 7.99 -13.21
C LEU A 30 25.58 6.87 -13.26
N ASP A 31 26.50 6.85 -12.30
CA ASP A 31 27.51 5.80 -12.17
C ASP A 31 26.83 4.44 -11.86
N CYS A 32 25.82 4.43 -10.97
CA CYS A 32 24.99 3.24 -10.72
C CYS A 32 24.30 2.73 -11.99
N ASP A 33 23.68 3.60 -12.77
CA ASP A 33 22.98 3.24 -14.01
C ASP A 33 23.92 2.65 -15.05
N THR A 34 25.11 3.22 -15.19
CA THR A 34 26.13 2.74 -16.13
C THR A 34 26.62 1.34 -15.77
N LEU A 35 26.79 1.06 -14.47
CA LEU A 35 27.24 -0.25 -13.99
C LEU A 35 26.16 -1.34 -14.15
N MET A 36 24.89 -0.98 -13.97
CA MET A 36 23.77 -1.93 -13.89
C MET A 36 23.65 -2.86 -15.11
N ASN A 37 23.93 -2.34 -16.31
CA ASN A 37 23.75 -3.06 -17.58
C ASN A 37 24.55 -4.37 -17.67
N ASN A 38 25.75 -4.41 -17.07
CA ASN A 38 26.68 -5.55 -17.20
C ASN A 38 26.85 -6.37 -15.91
N GLU A 39 25.99 -6.13 -14.91
CA GLU A 39 26.12 -6.76 -13.58
C GLU A 39 25.19 -7.94 -13.36
N THR A 40 25.57 -8.79 -12.40
CA THR A 40 24.74 -9.93 -11.95
C THR A 40 23.44 -9.44 -11.32
N ARG A 41 22.39 -10.27 -11.31
CA ARG A 41 21.10 -9.93 -10.68
C ARG A 41 21.24 -9.55 -9.21
N LYS A 42 22.13 -10.21 -8.48
CA LYS A 42 22.47 -9.89 -7.09
C LYS A 42 23.07 -8.49 -6.97
N ASN A 43 24.03 -8.16 -7.82
CA ASN A 43 24.67 -6.85 -7.84
C ASN A 43 23.71 -5.73 -8.30
N ARG A 44 22.78 -6.03 -9.23
CA ARG A 44 21.73 -5.08 -9.62
C ARG A 44 20.83 -4.70 -8.45
N SER A 45 20.44 -5.67 -7.62
CA SER A 45 19.69 -5.41 -6.38
C SER A 45 20.45 -4.43 -5.47
N VAL A 46 21.75 -4.63 -5.27
CA VAL A 46 22.60 -3.71 -4.48
C VAL A 46 22.72 -2.33 -5.13
N LEU A 47 22.88 -2.25 -6.45
CA LEU A 47 22.96 -0.96 -7.17
C LEU A 47 21.66 -0.16 -7.07
N PHE A 48 20.50 -0.82 -7.16
CA PHE A 48 19.22 -0.16 -6.90
C PHE A 48 19.10 0.36 -5.47
N PHE A 49 19.55 -0.42 -4.48
CA PHE A 49 19.62 0.04 -3.09
C PHE A 49 20.53 1.27 -2.93
N TYR A 50 21.68 1.31 -3.60
CA TYR A 50 22.57 2.47 -3.60
C TYR A 50 21.96 3.71 -4.25
N LYS A 51 21.20 3.54 -5.34
CA LYS A 51 20.43 4.65 -5.92
C LYS A 51 19.42 5.21 -4.92
N ALA A 52 18.73 4.33 -4.19
CA ALA A 52 17.81 4.76 -3.15
C ALA A 52 18.52 5.57 -2.05
N ASN A 53 19.70 5.12 -1.59
CA ASN A 53 20.50 5.87 -0.61
C ASN A 53 20.90 7.26 -1.14
N CYS A 54 21.28 7.38 -2.42
CA CYS A 54 21.55 8.67 -3.05
C CYS A 54 20.33 9.59 -3.01
N TYR A 55 19.14 9.09 -3.40
CA TYR A 55 17.90 9.87 -3.36
C TYR A 55 17.52 10.28 -1.93
N SER A 56 17.73 9.39 -0.95
CA SER A 56 17.50 9.66 0.46
C SER A 56 18.40 10.79 0.96
N ALA A 57 19.70 10.72 0.66
CA ALA A 57 20.68 11.76 1.02
C ALA A 57 20.37 13.10 0.36
N LEU A 58 20.05 13.11 -0.93
CA LEU A 58 19.63 14.31 -1.67
C LEU A 58 18.40 14.97 -1.02
N ARG A 59 17.37 14.18 -0.68
CA ARG A 59 16.19 14.67 0.05
C ARG A 59 16.59 15.29 1.39
N MET A 60 17.43 14.62 2.18
CA MET A 60 17.86 15.14 3.48
C MET A 60 18.63 16.46 3.36
N ILE A 61 19.44 16.64 2.33
CA ILE A 61 20.15 17.90 2.06
C ILE A 61 19.15 19.01 1.70
N GLU A 62 18.21 18.74 0.79
CA GLU A 62 17.18 19.69 0.36
C GLU A 62 16.31 20.17 1.56
N ARG A 63 15.94 19.25 2.46
CA ARG A 63 15.16 19.53 3.69
C ARG A 63 15.85 20.43 4.72
N LYS A 64 17.18 20.55 4.72
CA LYS A 64 17.87 21.47 5.66
C LYS A 64 17.46 22.93 5.46
N THR A 65 16.87 23.26 4.32
CA THR A 65 16.52 24.64 3.95
C THR A 65 15.03 24.96 4.00
N LEU A 66 14.16 23.95 3.99
CA LEU A 66 12.70 24.08 3.91
C LEU A 66 12.05 22.92 4.68
N ASP A 67 11.12 23.23 5.60
CA ASP A 67 10.26 22.20 6.20
C ASP A 67 9.26 21.71 5.14
N ASP A 68 9.36 20.44 4.79
CA ASP A 68 8.55 19.77 3.78
C ASP A 68 7.68 18.65 4.38
N THR A 69 7.51 18.61 5.71
CA THR A 69 6.83 17.54 6.44
C THR A 69 5.47 17.20 5.83
N TRP A 70 4.70 18.23 5.49
CA TRP A 70 3.38 18.13 4.85
C TRP A 70 3.40 18.35 3.33
N SER A 71 4.58 18.48 2.71
CA SER A 71 4.69 18.66 1.27
C SER A 71 4.13 17.44 0.53
N TRP A 72 3.31 17.71 -0.47
CA TRP A 72 2.78 16.74 -1.42
C TRP A 72 3.73 16.49 -2.60
N HIS A 73 4.71 17.37 -2.79
CA HIS A 73 5.76 17.22 -3.78
C HIS A 73 6.95 16.49 -3.15
N GLN A 74 7.02 15.17 -3.38
CA GLN A 74 8.00 14.27 -2.76
C GLN A 74 8.76 13.46 -3.84
N GLU A 75 9.23 14.11 -4.90
CA GLU A 75 9.85 13.46 -6.07
C GLU A 75 11.04 12.57 -5.68
N ARG A 76 11.95 13.06 -4.81
CA ARG A 76 13.10 12.29 -4.32
C ARG A 76 12.68 11.04 -3.54
N GLN A 77 11.67 11.17 -2.69
CA GLN A 77 11.17 10.05 -1.89
C GLN A 77 10.46 9.01 -2.75
N ILE A 78 9.69 9.44 -3.76
CA ILE A 78 9.08 8.52 -4.73
C ILE A 78 10.19 7.74 -5.46
N ALA A 79 11.26 8.42 -5.89
CA ALA A 79 12.40 7.78 -6.54
C ALA A 79 13.17 6.83 -5.59
N GLU A 80 13.35 7.20 -4.32
CA GLU A 80 13.91 6.33 -3.28
C GLU A 80 13.10 5.03 -3.16
N VAL A 81 11.79 5.13 -2.93
CA VAL A 81 10.89 3.96 -2.78
C VAL A 81 10.87 3.11 -4.06
N LEU A 82 10.83 3.74 -5.24
CA LEU A 82 10.88 3.03 -6.52
C LEU A 82 12.15 2.18 -6.62
N ASN A 83 13.32 2.77 -6.35
CA ASN A 83 14.59 2.05 -6.46
C ASN A 83 14.70 0.95 -5.38
N LEU A 84 14.22 1.18 -4.16
CA LEU A 84 14.19 0.11 -3.15
C LEU A 84 13.28 -1.07 -3.56
N ARG A 85 12.09 -0.79 -4.09
CA ARG A 85 11.21 -1.83 -4.63
C ARG A 85 11.84 -2.53 -5.84
N SER A 86 12.51 -1.81 -6.73
CA SER A 86 13.28 -2.40 -7.83
C SER A 86 14.38 -3.34 -7.32
N ALA A 87 15.06 -2.97 -6.22
CA ALA A 87 16.05 -3.84 -5.59
C ALA A 87 15.44 -5.18 -5.12
N VAL A 88 14.23 -5.15 -4.57
CA VAL A 88 13.52 -6.36 -4.09
C VAL A 88 12.94 -7.20 -5.22
N VAL A 89 12.49 -6.58 -6.32
CA VAL A 89 11.94 -7.29 -7.49
C VAL A 89 13.04 -8.01 -8.30
N GLU A 90 14.30 -7.57 -8.23
CA GLU A 90 15.40 -8.29 -8.86
C GLU A 90 15.53 -9.71 -8.29
N THR A 91 15.60 -10.72 -9.16
CA THR A 91 15.70 -12.14 -8.77
C THR A 91 16.95 -12.48 -7.95
N GLY A 92 17.95 -11.59 -7.95
CA GLY A 92 19.14 -11.71 -7.12
C GLY A 92 18.97 -11.25 -5.67
N PHE A 93 17.84 -10.64 -5.31
CA PHE A 93 17.54 -10.20 -3.93
C PHE A 93 17.62 -11.37 -2.93
N GLU A 94 17.07 -12.52 -3.29
CA GLU A 94 17.10 -13.75 -2.46
C GLU A 94 18.51 -14.32 -2.25
N GLN A 95 19.52 -13.84 -2.98
CA GLN A 95 20.93 -14.25 -2.85
C GLN A 95 21.74 -13.31 -1.95
N LEU A 96 21.12 -12.25 -1.43
CA LEU A 96 21.71 -11.34 -0.45
C LEU A 96 21.65 -11.96 0.95
N SER A 97 22.49 -11.46 1.86
CA SER A 97 22.38 -11.85 3.27
C SER A 97 21.07 -11.33 3.87
N ASP A 98 20.52 -12.05 4.86
CA ASP A 98 19.28 -11.62 5.52
C ASP A 98 19.41 -10.22 6.14
N GLY A 99 20.59 -9.86 6.64
CA GLY A 99 20.86 -8.49 7.11
C GLY A 99 20.67 -7.44 6.02
N MET A 100 21.18 -7.67 4.79
CA MET A 100 20.97 -6.74 3.67
C MET A 100 19.51 -6.71 3.20
N ARG A 101 18.85 -7.87 3.16
CA ARG A 101 17.42 -7.97 2.82
C ARG A 101 16.57 -7.18 3.83
N CYS A 102 16.85 -7.34 5.13
CA CYS A 102 16.19 -6.61 6.21
C CYS A 102 16.41 -5.10 6.09
N LYS A 103 17.63 -4.63 5.77
CA LYS A 103 17.91 -3.20 5.52
C LYS A 103 17.05 -2.65 4.39
N MET A 104 17.04 -3.31 3.23
CA MET A 104 16.26 -2.85 2.07
C MET A 104 14.76 -2.82 2.37
N LEU A 105 14.21 -3.89 2.95
CA LEU A 105 12.79 -3.98 3.30
C LEU A 105 12.39 -2.96 4.38
N THR A 106 13.23 -2.73 5.39
CA THR A 106 13.00 -1.71 6.42
C THR A 106 13.00 -0.31 5.82
N ASN A 107 13.90 -0.01 4.88
CA ASN A 107 13.93 1.28 4.20
C ASN A 107 12.67 1.49 3.33
N ILE A 108 12.16 0.45 2.66
CA ILE A 108 10.86 0.53 1.95
C ILE A 108 9.75 0.87 2.94
N ALA A 109 9.68 0.13 4.04
CA ALA A 109 8.65 0.34 5.05
C ALA A 109 8.70 1.76 5.64
N ASN A 110 9.89 2.28 5.97
CA ASN A 110 10.08 3.65 6.46
C ASN A 110 9.65 4.69 5.42
N GLY A 111 10.05 4.49 4.15
CA GLY A 111 9.69 5.36 3.03
C GLY A 111 8.18 5.40 2.80
N LEU A 112 7.50 4.25 2.84
CA LEU A 112 6.04 4.15 2.73
C LEU A 112 5.33 4.76 3.93
N SER A 113 5.79 4.48 5.16
CA SER A 113 5.24 5.02 6.41
C SER A 113 5.19 6.55 6.39
N SER A 114 6.31 7.18 6.04
CA SER A 114 6.40 8.65 5.98
C SER A 114 5.59 9.28 4.84
N LEU A 115 5.28 8.53 3.78
CA LEU A 115 4.31 8.93 2.75
C LEU A 115 2.84 8.72 3.16
N GLY A 116 2.57 8.12 4.33
CA GLY A 116 1.21 7.76 4.77
C GLY A 116 0.70 6.43 4.21
N ARG A 117 1.54 5.64 3.54
CA ARG A 117 1.24 4.28 3.08
C ARG A 117 1.41 3.27 4.23
N THR A 118 0.65 3.47 5.29
CA THR A 118 0.81 2.78 6.57
C THR A 118 0.55 1.27 6.48
N ILE A 119 -0.47 0.84 5.73
CA ILE A 119 -0.88 -0.57 5.65
C ILE A 119 0.20 -1.41 4.95
N GLU A 120 0.68 -0.94 3.80
CA GLU A 120 1.75 -1.62 3.07
C GLU A 120 3.08 -1.56 3.83
N SER A 121 3.36 -0.45 4.51
CA SER A 121 4.54 -0.32 5.39
C SER A 121 4.58 -1.42 6.45
N ILE A 122 3.47 -1.68 7.15
CA ILE A 122 3.35 -2.79 8.11
C ILE A 122 3.67 -4.14 7.44
N SER A 123 3.15 -4.37 6.23
CA SER A 123 3.42 -5.61 5.49
C SER A 123 4.91 -5.79 5.16
N TYR A 124 5.66 -4.71 4.92
CA TYR A 124 7.12 -4.78 4.73
C TYR A 124 7.87 -5.02 6.05
N TYR A 125 7.46 -4.39 7.15
CA TYR A 125 8.02 -4.70 8.46
C TYR A 125 7.77 -6.17 8.85
N ASP A 126 6.58 -6.71 8.59
CA ASP A 126 6.26 -8.12 8.83
C ASP A 126 7.21 -9.05 8.05
N LYS A 127 7.53 -8.71 6.80
CA LYS A 127 8.55 -9.45 6.02
C LYS A 127 9.92 -9.39 6.68
N VAL A 128 10.35 -8.24 7.19
CA VAL A 128 11.63 -8.11 7.92
C VAL A 128 11.62 -9.02 9.15
N LEU A 129 10.56 -8.93 9.97
CA LEU A 129 10.46 -9.67 11.22
C LEU A 129 10.25 -11.18 11.01
N SER A 130 9.82 -11.60 9.82
CA SER A 130 9.82 -13.02 9.43
C SER A 130 11.22 -13.57 9.08
N LEU A 131 12.16 -12.69 8.71
CA LEU A 131 13.55 -13.05 8.45
C LEU A 131 14.41 -12.93 9.72
N ILE A 132 14.26 -11.83 10.45
CA ILE A 132 14.96 -11.52 11.70
C ILE A 132 13.98 -10.85 12.67
N ASP A 133 13.45 -11.62 13.63
CA ASP A 133 12.37 -11.23 14.54
C ASP A 133 12.73 -10.12 15.56
N ASN A 134 14.01 -9.86 15.74
CA ASN A 134 14.56 -8.88 16.67
C ASN A 134 15.32 -7.75 15.96
N PHE A 135 15.08 -7.52 14.66
CA PHE A 135 15.69 -6.43 13.91
C PHE A 135 15.20 -5.07 14.43
N ALA A 136 16.04 -4.37 15.20
CA ALA A 136 15.64 -3.27 16.07
C ALA A 136 14.86 -2.17 15.34
N MET A 137 15.36 -1.74 14.18
CA MET A 137 14.71 -0.67 13.39
C MET A 137 13.33 -1.08 12.88
N ALA A 138 13.12 -2.34 12.53
CA ALA A 138 11.82 -2.82 12.06
C ALA A 138 10.83 -2.97 13.23
N VAL A 139 11.26 -3.50 14.38
CA VAL A 139 10.43 -3.60 15.59
C VAL A 139 9.91 -2.22 16.01
N GLY A 140 10.82 -1.27 16.19
CA GLY A 140 10.47 0.07 16.67
C GLY A 140 9.66 0.87 15.66
N ASN A 141 10.08 0.92 14.39
CA ASN A 141 9.37 1.72 13.38
C ASN A 141 8.00 1.14 13.03
N LYS A 142 7.83 -0.19 13.05
CA LYS A 142 6.52 -0.83 12.90
C LYS A 142 5.58 -0.40 14.02
N ALA A 143 6.05 -0.42 15.26
CA ALA A 143 5.24 -0.03 16.40
C ALA A 143 4.85 1.45 16.37
N ILE A 144 5.77 2.35 15.98
CA ILE A 144 5.46 3.77 15.76
C ILE A 144 4.43 3.94 14.63
N ASN A 145 4.58 3.20 13.53
CA ASN A 145 3.60 3.21 12.44
C ASN A 145 2.21 2.77 12.92
N GLN A 146 2.14 1.67 13.67
CA GLN A 146 0.90 1.18 14.28
C GLN A 146 0.28 2.20 15.24
N PHE A 147 1.09 2.86 16.07
CA PHE A 147 0.62 3.93 16.95
C PHE A 147 -0.06 5.04 16.14
N HIS A 148 0.61 5.60 15.14
CA HIS A 148 0.03 6.67 14.33
C HIS A 148 -1.19 6.22 13.55
N TYR A 149 -1.20 4.98 13.03
CA TYR A 149 -2.38 4.43 12.37
C TYR A 149 -3.56 4.32 13.35
N GLY A 150 -3.33 3.81 14.56
CA GLY A 150 -4.33 3.73 15.63
C GLY A 150 -4.95 5.08 16.00
N GLN A 151 -4.18 6.18 15.96
CA GLN A 151 -4.68 7.54 16.24
C GLN A 151 -5.71 8.05 15.23
N HIS A 152 -5.77 7.46 14.04
CA HIS A 152 -6.67 7.88 12.97
C HIS A 152 -7.97 7.07 12.92
N LEU A 153 -8.05 5.96 13.66
CA LEU A 153 -9.25 5.15 13.75
C LEU A 153 -10.33 5.90 14.53
N TYR A 154 -11.58 5.83 14.05
CA TYR A 154 -12.75 6.36 14.76
C TYR A 154 -13.35 5.36 15.76
N ASP A 155 -12.90 4.10 15.73
CA ASP A 155 -13.28 3.08 16.71
C ASP A 155 -12.21 3.02 17.81
N TYR A 156 -12.56 3.49 19.01
CA TYR A 156 -11.65 3.56 20.14
C TYR A 156 -11.19 2.18 20.65
N GLY A 157 -12.01 1.14 20.49
CA GLY A 157 -11.63 -0.23 20.83
C GLY A 157 -10.54 -0.72 19.89
N HIS A 158 -10.70 -0.48 18.59
CA HIS A 158 -9.67 -0.77 17.61
C HIS A 158 -8.39 0.05 17.87
N SER A 159 -8.49 1.36 18.17
CA SER A 159 -7.33 2.18 18.55
C SER A 159 -6.58 1.57 19.74
N GLY A 160 -7.30 1.13 20.77
CA GLY A 160 -6.72 0.44 21.94
C GLY A 160 -5.92 -0.80 21.54
N VAL A 161 -6.44 -1.62 20.63
CA VAL A 161 -5.73 -2.81 20.11
C VAL A 161 -4.44 -2.41 19.39
N PHE A 162 -4.47 -1.36 18.55
CA PHE A 162 -3.27 -0.86 17.89
C PHE A 162 -2.20 -0.39 18.89
N PHE A 163 -2.60 0.36 19.92
CA PHE A 163 -1.70 0.82 20.97
C PHE A 163 -1.14 -0.34 21.79
N PHE A 164 -1.95 -1.36 22.09
CA PHE A 164 -1.50 -2.56 22.79
C PHE A 164 -0.42 -3.32 22.01
N HIS A 165 -0.61 -3.52 20.72
CA HIS A 165 0.39 -4.18 19.88
C HIS A 165 1.66 -3.34 19.69
N ALA A 166 1.53 -2.03 19.49
CA ALA A 166 2.67 -1.14 19.43
C ALA A 166 3.48 -1.18 20.74
N ASN A 167 2.80 -1.06 21.88
CA ASN A 167 3.42 -1.10 23.20
C ASN A 167 4.15 -2.42 23.46
N LYS A 168 3.54 -3.55 23.10
CA LYS A 168 4.14 -4.88 23.25
C LYS A 168 5.49 -4.98 22.53
N GLU A 169 5.59 -4.48 21.30
CA GLU A 169 6.85 -4.48 20.55
C GLU A 169 7.85 -3.45 21.10
N LEU A 170 7.39 -2.26 21.50
CA LEU A 170 8.24 -1.22 22.08
C LEU A 170 8.80 -1.60 23.46
N SER A 171 8.07 -2.42 24.21
CA SER A 171 8.51 -2.94 25.51
C SER A 171 9.73 -3.86 25.41
N ARG A 172 10.05 -4.37 24.21
CA ARG A 172 11.26 -5.18 23.95
C ARG A 172 12.55 -4.35 24.08
N PHE A 173 12.47 -3.04 23.88
CA PHE A 173 13.62 -2.15 23.99
C PHE A 173 14.03 -1.97 25.46
N GLY A 174 15.16 -2.58 25.82
CA GLY A 174 15.73 -2.56 27.17
C GLY A 174 15.45 -3.82 27.99
N THR A 175 14.62 -4.74 27.50
CA THR A 175 14.33 -6.02 28.17
C THR A 175 15.00 -7.22 27.50
N GLU A 176 15.27 -7.13 26.20
CA GLU A 176 15.91 -8.20 25.43
C GLU A 176 16.90 -7.66 24.39
N PRO A 177 17.87 -8.49 23.92
CA PRO A 177 18.83 -8.06 22.90
C PRO A 177 18.16 -7.93 21.52
N LEU A 178 18.17 -6.72 20.97
CA LEU A 178 17.72 -6.42 19.61
C LEU A 178 18.92 -6.23 18.67
N LEU A 179 18.79 -6.70 17.43
CA LEU A 179 19.83 -6.57 16.40
C LEU A 179 19.79 -5.17 15.77
N TRP A 180 20.87 -4.42 15.99
CA TRP A 180 21.12 -3.13 15.33
C TRP A 180 22.13 -3.31 14.20
N ASP A 181 21.73 -2.92 13.00
CA ASP A 181 22.47 -3.20 11.77
C ASP A 181 23.63 -2.21 11.50
N SER A 182 23.60 -1.06 12.20
CA SER A 182 24.56 0.04 12.06
C SER A 182 24.99 0.59 13.43
N GLY A 183 24.96 -0.25 14.47
CA GLY A 183 25.11 0.16 15.87
C GLY A 183 23.84 0.80 16.44
N VAL A 184 23.81 0.98 17.76
CA VAL A 184 22.65 1.58 18.45
C VAL A 184 22.54 3.05 18.08
N GLN A 185 21.45 3.42 17.39
CA GLN A 185 21.13 4.80 17.06
C GLN A 185 20.38 5.42 18.24
N LYS A 186 21.05 6.34 18.96
CA LYS A 186 20.52 6.87 20.23
C LYS A 186 19.19 7.61 20.06
N ASP A 187 19.06 8.43 19.02
CA ASP A 187 17.82 9.17 18.75
C ASP A 187 16.64 8.24 18.46
N ALA A 188 16.87 7.15 17.70
CA ALA A 188 15.85 6.15 17.43
C ALA A 188 15.44 5.41 18.70
N LEU A 189 16.42 4.99 19.52
CA LEU A 189 16.16 4.34 20.79
C LEU A 189 15.34 5.24 21.74
N ASP A 190 15.71 6.52 21.84
CA ASP A 190 15.01 7.48 22.69
C ASP A 190 13.58 7.72 22.19
N ALA A 191 13.36 7.77 20.87
CA ALA A 191 12.03 7.81 20.29
C ALA A 191 11.21 6.55 20.63
N PHE A 192 11.78 5.35 20.46
CA PHE A 192 11.08 4.10 20.79
C PHE A 192 10.67 4.03 22.27
N ILE A 193 11.57 4.43 23.17
CA ILE A 193 11.26 4.52 24.61
C ILE A 193 10.14 5.54 24.86
N SER A 194 10.19 6.71 24.22
CA SER A 194 9.14 7.72 24.36
C SER A 194 7.76 7.21 23.89
N TYR A 195 7.69 6.49 22.76
CA TYR A 195 6.43 5.91 22.29
C TYR A 195 5.95 4.76 23.18
N ARG A 196 6.85 3.99 23.78
CA ARG A 196 6.50 2.98 24.78
C ARG A 196 5.77 3.64 25.95
N ASP A 197 6.38 4.68 26.52
CA ASP A 197 5.85 5.36 27.70
C ASP A 197 4.49 6.03 27.41
N VAL A 198 4.34 6.64 26.22
CA VAL A 198 3.05 7.21 25.76
C VAL A 198 1.97 6.14 25.58
N THR A 199 2.32 5.00 24.96
CA THR A 199 1.36 3.91 24.78
C THR A 199 0.99 3.24 26.09
N ASP A 200 1.93 3.08 27.03
CA ASP A 200 1.67 2.61 28.40
C ASP A 200 0.65 3.52 29.11
N GLU A 201 0.84 4.84 29.04
CA GLU A 201 -0.08 5.81 29.64
C GLU A 201 -1.48 5.70 29.03
N ILE A 202 -1.60 5.61 27.71
CA ILE A 202 -2.89 5.47 27.03
C ILE A 202 -3.60 4.18 27.44
N LEU A 203 -2.89 3.04 27.43
CA LEU A 203 -3.47 1.74 27.77
C LEU A 203 -3.95 1.68 29.21
N ASN A 204 -3.20 2.29 30.14
CA ASN A 204 -3.62 2.42 31.53
C ASN A 204 -4.86 3.31 31.67
N ASN A 205 -4.90 4.45 30.96
CA ASN A 205 -6.02 5.39 31.03
C ASN A 205 -7.33 4.83 30.48
N ILE A 206 -7.27 3.96 29.46
CA ILE A 206 -8.45 3.30 28.89
C ILE A 206 -8.78 1.96 29.58
N GLU A 207 -8.02 1.58 30.62
CA GLU A 207 -8.15 0.30 31.32
C GLU A 207 -8.14 -0.90 30.34
N PHE A 208 -7.19 -0.92 29.41
CA PHE A 208 -7.17 -1.93 28.34
C PHE A 208 -7.05 -3.35 28.90
N ASP A 209 -8.00 -4.22 28.56
CA ASP A 209 -7.96 -5.63 28.95
C ASP A 209 -6.97 -6.42 28.07
N SER A 210 -5.73 -6.51 28.53
CA SER A 210 -4.70 -7.32 27.87
C SER A 210 -4.97 -8.83 27.85
N SER A 211 -5.96 -9.31 28.62
CA SER A 211 -6.38 -10.73 28.65
C SER A 211 -7.47 -11.06 27.63
N PHE A 212 -7.97 -10.07 26.90
CA PHE A 212 -9.00 -10.23 25.90
C PHE A 212 -8.61 -11.24 24.80
N ASP A 213 -9.46 -12.24 24.57
CA ASP A 213 -9.20 -13.25 23.53
C ASP A 213 -9.69 -12.78 22.15
N PHE A 214 -8.75 -12.34 21.32
CA PHE A 214 -9.01 -11.95 19.93
C PHE A 214 -9.44 -13.12 19.02
N ASN A 215 -9.36 -14.38 19.50
CA ASN A 215 -9.73 -15.59 18.76
C ASN A 215 -11.09 -16.20 19.12
N ASP A 216 -11.85 -15.60 20.03
CA ASP A 216 -13.18 -16.07 20.42
C ASP A 216 -14.31 -15.50 19.54
N PHE A 217 -14.08 -15.43 18.22
CA PHE A 217 -15.07 -14.93 17.26
C PHE A 217 -15.36 -15.97 16.17
N SER A 218 -16.64 -16.10 15.81
CA SER A 218 -17.08 -17.05 14.80
C SER A 218 -16.52 -16.73 13.41
N LEU A 219 -15.98 -17.76 12.75
CA LEU A 219 -15.57 -17.71 11.34
C LEU A 219 -16.68 -18.14 10.37
N GLY A 220 -17.92 -18.25 10.85
CA GLY A 220 -19.06 -18.70 10.06
C GLY A 220 -19.52 -20.12 10.38
N GLU A 221 -20.69 -20.46 9.86
CA GLU A 221 -21.39 -21.71 10.20
C GLU A 221 -20.87 -22.89 9.39
N SER A 222 -20.44 -22.65 8.15
CA SER A 222 -20.03 -23.71 7.22
C SER A 222 -18.51 -23.81 7.10
N LYS A 223 -18.01 -25.02 6.82
CA LYS A 223 -16.59 -25.25 6.55
C LYS A 223 -16.07 -24.39 5.38
N LYS A 224 -16.88 -24.22 4.33
CA LYS A 224 -16.56 -23.37 3.17
C LYS A 224 -16.37 -21.90 3.58
N GLU A 225 -17.27 -21.37 4.40
CA GLU A 225 -17.16 -20.01 4.91
C GLU A 225 -15.93 -19.85 5.82
N GLN A 226 -15.68 -20.81 6.71
CA GLN A 226 -14.51 -20.77 7.60
C GLN A 226 -13.19 -20.79 6.81
N ASP A 227 -13.10 -21.60 5.75
CA ASP A 227 -11.91 -21.68 4.90
C ASP A 227 -11.71 -20.37 4.12
N TYR A 228 -12.80 -19.77 3.61
CA TYR A 228 -12.79 -18.44 2.99
C TYR A 228 -12.30 -17.35 3.95
N ARG A 229 -12.85 -17.29 5.17
CA ARG A 229 -12.47 -16.27 6.15
C ARG A 229 -11.04 -16.44 6.63
N LYS A 230 -10.55 -17.67 6.81
CA LYS A 230 -9.15 -17.95 7.13
C LYS A 230 -8.21 -17.51 6.01
N TRP A 231 -8.57 -17.76 4.76
CA TRP A 231 -7.81 -17.29 3.60
C TRP A 231 -7.79 -15.76 3.56
N CYS A 232 -8.93 -15.09 3.76
CA CYS A 232 -9.01 -13.63 3.80
C CYS A 232 -8.15 -13.02 4.91
N LEU A 233 -8.18 -13.58 6.13
CA LEU A 233 -7.33 -13.16 7.25
C LEU A 233 -5.85 -13.22 6.87
N LYS A 234 -5.39 -14.40 6.41
CA LYS A 234 -4.00 -14.65 6.04
C LYS A 234 -3.52 -13.75 4.90
N GLN A 235 -4.41 -13.45 3.95
CA GLN A 235 -4.08 -12.58 2.81
C GLN A 235 -4.21 -11.08 3.14
N ARG A 236 -4.68 -10.72 4.34
CA ARG A 236 -5.01 -9.36 4.80
C ARG A 236 -6.07 -8.66 3.93
N LEU A 237 -7.19 -9.35 3.67
CA LEU A 237 -8.21 -8.92 2.69
C LEU A 237 -9.54 -8.47 3.31
N PHE A 238 -9.68 -8.43 4.64
CA PHE A 238 -10.85 -7.84 5.29
C PHE A 238 -10.74 -6.32 5.40
N ILE A 239 -11.78 -5.57 5.05
CA ILE A 239 -11.87 -4.13 5.31
C ILE A 239 -12.14 -3.89 6.81
N ASN A 240 -11.14 -4.27 7.60
CA ASN A 240 -11.05 -4.11 9.04
C ASN A 240 -9.57 -3.82 9.37
N PRO A 241 -9.27 -2.64 9.94
CA PRO A 241 -7.91 -2.27 10.34
C PRO A 241 -7.24 -3.27 11.27
N LEU A 242 -7.98 -4.01 12.09
CA LEU A 242 -7.40 -5.06 12.95
C LEU A 242 -6.69 -6.14 12.13
N ASN A 243 -7.15 -6.41 10.90
CA ASN A 243 -6.48 -7.37 10.01
C ASN A 243 -5.12 -6.83 9.52
N ASP A 244 -4.74 -5.58 9.76
CA ASP A 244 -3.39 -5.09 9.46
C ASP A 244 -2.39 -5.43 10.58
N VAL A 245 -2.86 -5.72 11.80
CA VAL A 245 -2.01 -5.96 12.98
C VAL A 245 -2.18 -7.35 13.59
N LEU A 246 -3.26 -8.07 13.25
CA LEU A 246 -3.65 -9.35 13.85
C LEU A 246 -4.13 -10.36 12.81
N ASP A 247 -3.69 -11.61 12.94
CA ASP A 247 -4.28 -12.77 12.25
C ASP A 247 -5.27 -13.51 13.17
N ALA A 248 -6.16 -12.75 13.81
CA ALA A 248 -7.10 -13.25 14.81
C ALA A 248 -8.55 -13.17 14.32
N THR A 249 -9.42 -14.04 14.82
CA THR A 249 -10.81 -14.16 14.32
C THR A 249 -11.66 -12.89 14.48
N ILE A 250 -11.34 -12.01 15.44
CA ILE A 250 -11.99 -10.70 15.59
C ILE A 250 -11.89 -9.84 14.33
N ALA A 251 -10.82 -10.02 13.56
CA ALA A 251 -10.56 -9.27 12.33
C ALA A 251 -11.25 -9.87 11.10
N ALA A 252 -11.95 -11.00 11.24
CA ALA A 252 -12.52 -11.76 10.14
C ALA A 252 -13.87 -11.23 9.64
N ASN A 253 -13.97 -9.91 9.46
CA ASN A 253 -15.18 -9.22 9.02
C ASN A 253 -14.82 -7.91 8.29
N ASP A 254 -15.73 -7.42 7.46
CA ASP A 254 -15.59 -6.12 6.81
C ASP A 254 -16.36 -5.06 7.62
N ILE A 255 -15.87 -4.67 8.80
CA ILE A 255 -16.61 -3.77 9.70
C ILE A 255 -16.44 -2.28 9.37
N LEU A 256 -15.31 -1.88 8.78
CA LEU A 256 -15.01 -0.46 8.53
C LEU A 256 -16.06 0.16 7.60
N HIS A 257 -16.59 1.31 8.00
CA HIS A 257 -17.47 2.16 7.19
C HIS A 257 -16.93 3.59 7.12
N LEU A 258 -17.71 4.55 6.65
CA LEU A 258 -17.42 5.97 6.80
C LEU A 258 -17.61 6.40 8.26
N PRO A 259 -16.85 7.41 8.72
CA PRO A 259 -17.08 8.02 10.03
C PRO A 259 -18.44 8.73 10.08
N SER A 260 -18.85 9.18 11.26
CA SER A 260 -19.91 10.17 11.40
C SER A 260 -19.59 11.42 10.56
N HIS A 261 -20.58 11.90 9.82
CA HIS A 261 -20.46 13.06 8.94
C HIS A 261 -21.80 13.76 8.78
N VAL A 262 -21.76 14.98 8.27
CA VAL A 262 -22.95 15.84 8.18
C VAL A 262 -23.25 16.30 6.76
N TYR A 263 -24.52 16.60 6.54
CA TYR A 263 -25.05 17.18 5.32
C TYR A 263 -25.69 18.53 5.63
N ALA A 264 -25.64 19.46 4.68
CA ALA A 264 -26.41 20.69 4.79
C ALA A 264 -27.92 20.38 4.82
N VAL A 265 -28.72 21.25 5.43
CA VAL A 265 -30.18 21.09 5.44
C VAL A 265 -30.71 21.11 3.99
N GLY A 266 -31.38 20.03 3.60
CA GLY A 266 -31.92 19.84 2.25
C GLY A 266 -30.94 19.21 1.25
N GLU A 267 -29.70 18.94 1.65
CA GLU A 267 -28.75 18.15 0.86
C GLU A 267 -29.10 16.65 0.98
N GLU A 268 -29.04 15.92 -0.14
CA GLU A 268 -29.30 14.48 -0.18
C GLU A 268 -28.11 13.69 0.39
N PRO A 269 -28.31 12.87 1.44
CA PRO A 269 -27.28 11.97 1.95
C PRO A 269 -26.91 10.90 0.92
N ARG A 270 -25.63 10.80 0.55
CA ARG A 270 -25.17 9.95 -0.57
C ARG A 270 -23.89 9.15 -0.31
N PHE A 271 -22.98 9.65 0.53
CA PHE A 271 -21.67 9.03 0.75
C PHE A 271 -21.76 7.62 1.36
N PRO A 272 -22.66 7.32 2.33
CA PRO A 272 -22.84 5.96 2.81
C PRO A 272 -23.25 4.99 1.70
N LYS A 273 -24.09 5.43 0.77
CA LYS A 273 -24.52 4.64 -0.39
C LYS A 273 -23.35 4.39 -1.33
N TYR A 274 -22.54 5.40 -1.62
CA TYR A 274 -21.34 5.23 -2.47
C TYR A 274 -20.34 4.26 -1.84
N PHE A 275 -20.07 4.40 -0.54
CA PHE A 275 -19.14 3.50 0.15
C PHE A 275 -19.68 2.06 0.24
N ASN A 276 -20.99 1.87 0.44
CA ASN A 276 -21.60 0.54 0.39
C ASN A 276 -21.40 -0.15 -0.97
N LEU A 277 -21.57 0.58 -2.08
CA LEU A 277 -21.36 0.06 -3.43
C LEU A 277 -19.89 -0.34 -3.63
N LEU A 278 -18.95 0.55 -3.29
CA LEU A 278 -17.52 0.29 -3.35
C LEU A 278 -17.12 -0.96 -2.54
N LYS A 279 -17.63 -1.06 -1.31
CA LYS A 279 -17.37 -2.17 -0.39
C LYS A 279 -17.91 -3.49 -0.93
N GLN A 280 -19.13 -3.48 -1.48
CA GLN A 280 -19.71 -4.70 -2.05
C GLN A 280 -18.95 -5.18 -3.28
N GLU A 281 -18.53 -4.27 -4.16
CA GLU A 281 -17.73 -4.62 -5.33
C GLU A 281 -16.36 -5.21 -4.94
N PHE A 282 -15.71 -4.65 -3.92
CA PHE A 282 -14.49 -5.20 -3.35
C PHE A 282 -14.70 -6.62 -2.80
N ILE A 283 -15.75 -6.84 -2.00
CA ILE A 283 -16.06 -8.14 -1.40
C ILE A 283 -16.28 -9.21 -2.47
N VAL A 284 -17.01 -8.87 -3.54
CA VAL A 284 -17.24 -9.77 -4.66
C VAL A 284 -15.93 -10.04 -5.42
N SER A 285 -15.12 -9.02 -5.72
CA SER A 285 -13.80 -9.18 -6.33
C SER A 285 -12.87 -10.10 -5.54
N ARG A 286 -12.86 -9.94 -4.21
CA ARG A 286 -12.15 -10.81 -3.26
C ARG A 286 -12.64 -12.24 -3.32
N TYR A 287 -13.95 -12.44 -3.37
CA TYR A 287 -14.52 -13.78 -3.46
C TYR A 287 -14.19 -14.47 -4.79
N MET A 288 -14.21 -13.74 -5.92
CA MET A 288 -13.79 -14.30 -7.22
C MET A 288 -12.35 -14.83 -7.17
N LEU A 289 -11.43 -14.10 -6.52
CA LEU A 289 -10.05 -14.56 -6.37
C LEU A 289 -9.95 -15.80 -5.47
N TYR A 290 -10.65 -15.83 -4.34
CA TYR A 290 -10.70 -17.02 -3.48
C TYR A 290 -11.28 -18.23 -4.22
N GLU A 291 -12.39 -18.03 -4.93
CA GLU A 291 -13.02 -19.07 -5.71
C GLU A 291 -12.10 -19.56 -6.82
N PHE A 292 -11.34 -18.70 -7.50
CA PHE A 292 -10.28 -19.11 -8.42
C PHE A 292 -9.26 -20.06 -7.77
N THR A 293 -8.88 -19.84 -6.50
CA THR A 293 -7.90 -20.71 -5.80
C THR A 293 -8.48 -22.04 -5.33
N THR A 294 -9.81 -22.20 -5.31
CA THR A 294 -10.49 -23.38 -4.73
C THR A 294 -11.42 -24.11 -5.69
N SER A 295 -11.78 -23.48 -6.81
CA SER A 295 -12.65 -24.03 -7.85
C SER A 295 -11.95 -25.14 -8.63
N ASN A 296 -12.75 -26.14 -9.02
CA ASN A 296 -12.31 -27.16 -9.97
C ASN A 296 -12.11 -26.51 -11.34
N LEU A 297 -11.25 -27.14 -12.15
CA LEU A 297 -11.09 -26.76 -13.56
C LEU A 297 -12.40 -26.95 -14.35
N ASP A 298 -13.20 -27.95 -13.99
CA ASP A 298 -14.49 -28.24 -14.62
C ASP A 298 -15.62 -27.48 -13.92
N HIS A 299 -16.24 -26.53 -14.61
CA HIS A 299 -17.44 -25.82 -14.16
C HIS A 299 -18.59 -26.00 -15.15
N TYR A 300 -19.82 -26.16 -14.66
CA TYR A 300 -20.98 -26.48 -15.52
C TYR A 300 -21.37 -25.33 -16.48
N SER A 301 -20.89 -24.10 -16.26
CA SER A 301 -21.04 -23.00 -17.21
C SER A 301 -20.28 -23.22 -18.51
N ASP A 302 -19.27 -24.09 -18.46
CA ASP A 302 -18.37 -24.35 -19.58
C ASP A 302 -18.81 -25.60 -20.37
N ASN A 303 -19.88 -26.28 -19.93
CA ASN A 303 -20.48 -27.40 -20.64
C ASN A 303 -21.07 -26.93 -21.98
N ASP A 304 -20.83 -27.73 -23.02
CA ASP A 304 -21.33 -27.49 -24.39
C ASP A 304 -20.92 -26.13 -25.00
N VAL A 305 -19.82 -25.54 -24.51
CA VAL A 305 -19.22 -24.33 -25.10
C VAL A 305 -18.20 -24.75 -26.17
N LEU A 306 -18.51 -24.48 -27.44
CA LEU A 306 -17.58 -24.71 -28.56
C LEU A 306 -16.48 -23.64 -28.55
N LEU A 307 -15.25 -24.05 -28.22
CA LEU A 307 -14.05 -23.23 -28.29
C LEU A 307 -13.03 -23.92 -29.20
N GLU A 308 -12.50 -23.16 -30.17
CA GLU A 308 -11.42 -23.64 -31.03
C GLU A 308 -10.08 -23.54 -30.29
N ASN A 309 -9.25 -24.59 -30.37
CA ASN A 309 -7.92 -24.57 -29.78
C ASN A 309 -6.95 -23.84 -30.71
N GLY A 310 -6.45 -22.68 -30.28
CA GLY A 310 -5.47 -21.88 -31.02
C GLY A 310 -4.05 -22.47 -31.07
N LEU A 311 -3.80 -23.58 -30.38
CA LEU A 311 -2.47 -24.22 -30.19
C LEU A 311 -1.43 -23.27 -29.57
N ASP A 312 -1.90 -22.26 -28.84
CA ASP A 312 -1.13 -21.21 -28.18
C ASP A 312 -1.05 -21.42 -26.65
N GLY A 313 -1.60 -22.53 -26.15
CA GLY A 313 -1.60 -22.88 -24.73
C GLY A 313 -2.56 -22.05 -23.88
N VAL A 314 -3.45 -21.26 -24.48
CA VAL A 314 -4.45 -20.49 -23.74
C VAL A 314 -5.48 -21.43 -23.13
N GLN A 315 -5.69 -21.26 -21.82
CA GLN A 315 -6.73 -21.94 -21.08
C GLN A 315 -7.98 -21.05 -21.00
N PHE A 316 -9.11 -21.62 -21.38
CA PHE A 316 -10.42 -21.01 -21.25
C PHE A 316 -11.19 -21.65 -20.09
N GLY A 317 -12.20 -20.96 -19.59
CA GLY A 317 -13.12 -21.49 -18.59
C GLY A 317 -13.42 -20.52 -17.47
N TYR A 318 -14.45 -20.85 -16.71
CA TYR A 318 -14.99 -20.08 -15.59
C TYR A 318 -13.90 -19.59 -14.62
N ARG A 319 -13.01 -20.50 -14.21
CA ARG A 319 -11.93 -20.21 -13.26
C ARG A 319 -11.02 -19.08 -13.76
N ASN A 320 -10.65 -19.10 -15.03
CA ASN A 320 -9.78 -18.08 -15.62
C ASN A 320 -10.49 -16.73 -15.76
N GLU A 321 -11.79 -16.73 -16.01
CA GLU A 321 -12.59 -15.50 -16.04
C GLU A 321 -12.82 -14.91 -14.64
N LEU A 322 -12.93 -15.73 -13.58
CA LEU A 322 -12.94 -15.21 -12.20
C LEU A 322 -11.68 -14.39 -11.90
N LEU A 323 -10.52 -14.90 -12.31
CA LEU A 323 -9.25 -14.22 -12.09
C LEU A 323 -9.17 -12.89 -12.85
N LYS A 324 -9.52 -12.86 -14.15
CA LYS A 324 -9.57 -11.62 -14.94
C LYS A 324 -10.55 -10.61 -14.34
N ASN A 325 -11.73 -11.05 -13.92
CA ASN A 325 -12.75 -10.17 -13.35
C ASN A 325 -12.35 -9.63 -11.97
N SER A 326 -11.68 -10.42 -11.14
CA SER A 326 -11.11 -9.93 -9.88
C SER A 326 -10.11 -8.78 -10.11
N LEU A 327 -9.21 -8.91 -11.09
CA LEU A 327 -8.30 -7.83 -11.47
C LEU A 327 -9.06 -6.57 -11.94
N ARG A 328 -9.99 -6.73 -12.88
CA ARG A 328 -10.77 -5.63 -13.48
C ARG A 328 -11.60 -4.88 -12.45
N VAL A 329 -12.34 -5.60 -11.60
CA VAL A 329 -13.16 -4.97 -10.55
C VAL A 329 -12.26 -4.23 -9.56
N SER A 330 -11.13 -4.81 -9.17
CA SER A 330 -10.17 -4.15 -8.27
C SER A 330 -9.65 -2.83 -8.86
N TYR A 331 -9.39 -2.76 -10.16
CA TYR A 331 -9.02 -1.50 -10.82
C TYR A 331 -10.16 -0.48 -10.86
N SER A 332 -11.39 -0.93 -11.11
CA SER A 332 -12.55 -0.04 -11.21
C SER A 332 -12.87 0.69 -9.89
N ILE A 333 -12.48 0.11 -8.76
CA ILE A 333 -12.63 0.72 -7.43
C ILE A 333 -11.88 2.05 -7.35
N PHE A 334 -10.67 2.16 -7.91
CA PHE A 334 -9.88 3.40 -7.85
C PHE A 334 -10.57 4.58 -8.53
N ASP A 335 -11.14 4.36 -9.72
CA ASP A 335 -11.84 5.41 -10.47
C ASP A 335 -13.15 5.83 -9.76
N LYS A 336 -13.80 4.90 -9.05
CA LYS A 336 -14.97 5.21 -8.21
C LYS A 336 -14.59 5.94 -6.91
N ILE A 337 -13.43 5.65 -6.32
CA ILE A 337 -12.86 6.45 -5.21
C ILE A 337 -12.57 7.87 -5.70
N ALA A 338 -12.05 8.03 -6.92
CA ALA A 338 -11.82 9.34 -7.51
C ALA A 338 -13.12 10.14 -7.68
N LEU A 339 -14.20 9.49 -8.14
CA LEU A 339 -15.53 10.10 -8.22
C LEU A 339 -16.09 10.46 -6.84
N PHE A 340 -15.90 9.60 -5.83
CA PHE A 340 -16.26 9.90 -4.45
C PHE A 340 -15.55 11.18 -3.97
N LEU A 341 -14.24 11.28 -4.17
CA LEU A 341 -13.46 12.45 -3.77
C LEU A 341 -13.86 13.71 -4.55
N ASN A 342 -14.18 13.58 -5.84
CA ASN A 342 -14.61 14.72 -6.66
C ASN A 342 -15.86 15.39 -6.09
N ASP A 343 -16.80 14.59 -5.62
CA ASP A 343 -18.03 15.05 -4.96
C ASP A 343 -17.75 15.52 -3.51
N TYR A 344 -17.11 14.67 -2.70
CA TYR A 344 -16.86 14.94 -1.27
C TYR A 344 -15.99 16.17 -0.99
N MET A 345 -14.97 16.41 -1.83
CA MET A 345 -14.08 17.57 -1.72
C MET A 345 -14.55 18.75 -2.59
N ASN A 346 -15.67 18.60 -3.30
CA ASN A 346 -16.23 19.60 -4.21
C ASN A 346 -15.20 20.14 -5.23
N ILE A 347 -14.45 19.23 -5.86
CA ILE A 347 -13.33 19.58 -6.78
C ILE A 347 -13.86 20.14 -8.11
N GLY A 348 -15.03 19.66 -8.54
CA GLY A 348 -15.72 20.20 -9.72
C GLY A 348 -15.22 19.68 -11.07
N LEU A 349 -14.55 18.53 -11.11
CA LEU A 349 -14.17 17.87 -12.37
C LEU A 349 -15.40 17.28 -13.06
N LYS A 350 -15.39 17.28 -14.40
CA LYS A 350 -16.43 16.63 -15.21
C LYS A 350 -16.38 15.12 -15.00
N VAL A 351 -17.49 14.53 -14.53
CA VAL A 351 -17.66 13.11 -14.17
C VAL A 351 -17.02 12.15 -15.17
N ASP A 352 -17.33 12.26 -16.46
CA ASP A 352 -16.82 11.35 -17.52
C ASP A 352 -15.29 11.30 -17.63
N GLY A 353 -14.60 12.33 -17.13
CA GLY A 353 -13.15 12.45 -17.22
C GLY A 353 -12.42 12.09 -15.93
N VAL A 354 -13.11 11.83 -14.82
CA VAL A 354 -12.48 11.58 -13.52
C VAL A 354 -11.88 10.18 -13.46
N ASN A 355 -10.63 10.10 -13.04
CA ASN A 355 -9.92 8.86 -12.75
C ASN A 355 -8.96 9.05 -11.57
N PHE A 356 -8.44 7.95 -11.05
CA PHE A 356 -7.63 8.00 -9.83
C PHE A 356 -6.30 8.75 -9.96
N ARG A 357 -5.79 8.96 -11.19
CA ARG A 357 -4.53 9.71 -11.40
C ARG A 357 -4.76 11.20 -11.59
N ASN A 358 -5.91 11.62 -12.13
CA ASN A 358 -6.18 13.05 -12.37
C ASN A 358 -7.00 13.75 -11.28
N ILE A 359 -7.59 13.01 -10.33
CA ILE A 359 -8.37 13.62 -9.24
C ILE A 359 -7.56 14.56 -8.35
N TRP A 360 -6.24 14.37 -8.30
CA TRP A 360 -5.35 15.11 -7.43
C TRP A 360 -4.98 16.49 -7.95
N GLY A 361 -5.14 16.74 -9.25
CA GLY A 361 -4.68 17.99 -9.86
C GLY A 361 -4.68 18.02 -11.38
N MET A 362 -4.24 19.15 -11.92
CA MET A 362 -4.14 19.38 -13.35
C MET A 362 -2.71 19.15 -13.86
N TYR A 363 -2.58 18.39 -14.94
CA TYR A 363 -1.27 18.17 -15.55
C TYR A 363 -0.85 19.35 -16.43
N ASN A 364 0.20 20.06 -16.02
CA ASN A 364 0.83 21.10 -16.80
C ASN A 364 1.74 20.47 -17.87
N LYS A 365 1.29 20.50 -19.12
CA LYS A 365 2.03 19.93 -20.26
C LYS A 365 3.37 20.63 -20.54
N LYS A 366 3.51 21.91 -20.19
CA LYS A 366 4.74 22.68 -20.44
C LYS A 366 5.83 22.27 -19.46
N GLU A 367 5.47 22.20 -18.19
CA GLU A 367 6.40 21.84 -17.10
C GLU A 367 6.52 20.33 -16.90
N LYS A 368 5.63 19.55 -17.52
CA LYS A 368 5.51 18.09 -17.34
C LYS A 368 5.33 17.70 -15.87
N LYS A 369 4.55 18.50 -15.14
CA LYS A 369 4.28 18.32 -13.71
C LYS A 369 2.78 18.37 -13.42
N LEU A 370 2.40 17.68 -12.36
CA LEU A 370 1.06 17.71 -11.81
C LEU A 370 0.95 18.89 -10.82
N GLU A 371 0.08 19.85 -11.14
CA GLU A 371 -0.32 20.93 -10.25
C GLU A 371 -1.46 20.44 -9.37
N ILE A 372 -1.17 20.20 -8.09
CA ILE A 372 -2.12 19.62 -7.13
C ILE A 372 -3.21 20.64 -6.79
N HIS A 373 -4.47 20.19 -6.67
CA HIS A 373 -5.57 21.07 -6.29
C HIS A 373 -5.36 21.69 -4.89
N PRO A 374 -5.69 22.98 -4.68
CA PRO A 374 -5.46 23.68 -3.41
C PRO A 374 -6.06 22.97 -2.18
N CYS A 375 -7.24 22.35 -2.33
CA CYS A 375 -7.91 21.61 -1.26
C CYS A 375 -7.08 20.45 -0.68
N PHE A 376 -6.10 19.93 -1.44
CA PHE A 376 -5.17 18.91 -0.95
C PHE A 376 -3.92 19.56 -0.33
N LEU A 377 -3.35 20.58 -0.98
CA LEU A 377 -2.14 21.25 -0.51
C LEU A 377 -2.30 21.85 0.89
N GLU A 378 -3.49 22.37 1.19
CA GLU A 378 -3.82 22.97 2.48
C GLU A 378 -4.23 21.93 3.54
N SER A 379 -4.37 20.65 3.16
CA SER A 379 -4.81 19.61 4.09
C SER A 379 -3.65 18.83 4.72
N GLU A 380 -3.46 19.04 6.01
CA GLU A 380 -2.68 18.15 6.89
C GLU A 380 -3.49 16.88 7.20
N ASN A 381 -3.62 15.98 6.22
CA ASN A 381 -4.37 14.73 6.36
C ASN A 381 -3.51 13.56 5.90
N TRP A 382 -2.94 12.84 6.87
CA TRP A 382 -2.01 11.75 6.62
C TRP A 382 -2.63 10.59 5.82
N MET A 383 -3.92 10.30 6.04
CA MET A 383 -4.65 9.24 5.32
C MET A 383 -4.94 9.65 3.87
N LEU A 384 -5.24 10.93 3.63
CA LEU A 384 -5.41 11.45 2.28
C LEU A 384 -4.08 11.48 1.51
N ARG A 385 -2.97 11.79 2.18
CA ARG A 385 -1.62 11.63 1.61
C ARG A 385 -1.33 10.18 1.27
N GLY A 386 -1.65 9.24 2.17
CA GLY A 386 -1.57 7.81 1.90
C GLY A 386 -2.31 7.41 0.62
N LEU A 387 -3.55 7.89 0.44
CA LEU A 387 -4.33 7.65 -0.78
C LEU A 387 -3.71 8.28 -2.04
N TYR A 388 -3.16 9.49 -1.93
CA TYR A 388 -2.45 10.15 -3.03
C TYR A 388 -1.18 9.40 -3.45
N PHE A 389 -0.34 9.00 -2.48
CA PHE A 389 0.86 8.24 -2.79
C PHE A 389 0.53 6.81 -3.23
N LEU A 390 -0.63 6.25 -2.86
CA LEU A 390 -1.13 5.01 -3.46
C LEU A 390 -1.40 5.20 -4.94
N SER A 391 -1.90 6.36 -5.36
CA SER A 391 -2.07 6.65 -6.79
C SER A 391 -0.75 6.60 -7.56
N LYS A 392 0.39 6.86 -6.92
CA LYS A 392 1.73 6.77 -7.54
C LYS A 392 2.17 5.33 -7.79
N ASP A 393 1.47 4.33 -7.26
CA ASP A 393 1.69 2.93 -7.66
C ASP A 393 0.98 2.59 -8.98
N LEU A 394 0.13 3.49 -9.50
CA LEU A 394 -0.59 3.30 -10.76
C LEU A 394 0.00 4.16 -11.88
N TYR A 395 0.32 3.52 -13.01
CA TYR A 395 0.80 4.22 -14.19
C TYR A 395 -0.35 4.82 -15.01
N ALA A 396 -0.11 6.02 -15.56
CA ALA A 396 -0.89 6.58 -16.65
C ALA A 396 0.03 7.36 -17.61
N PRO A 397 -0.28 7.47 -18.92
CA PRO A 397 0.60 8.12 -19.90
C PRO A 397 1.04 9.54 -19.55
N ASN A 398 0.13 10.32 -18.94
CA ASN A 398 0.39 11.70 -18.50
C ASN A 398 0.98 11.79 -17.08
N PHE A 399 1.11 10.69 -16.36
CA PHE A 399 1.53 10.65 -14.95
C PHE A 399 2.55 9.52 -14.73
N GLN A 400 3.79 9.79 -15.12
CA GLN A 400 4.86 8.78 -15.19
C GLN A 400 5.70 8.69 -13.91
N ASP A 401 5.47 9.59 -12.95
CA ASP A 401 6.03 9.53 -11.62
C ASP A 401 5.36 8.41 -10.83
N VAL A 402 6.00 7.23 -10.85
CA VAL A 402 5.52 6.02 -10.20
C VAL A 402 6.50 5.51 -9.15
N SER A 403 5.96 4.93 -8.08
CA SER A 403 6.71 4.28 -6.99
C SER A 403 6.75 2.75 -7.11
N GLU A 404 6.05 2.18 -8.09
CA GLU A 404 5.93 0.74 -8.28
C GLU A 404 6.66 0.31 -9.59
N PRO A 405 7.70 -0.54 -9.50
CA PRO A 405 8.46 -0.98 -10.67
C PRO A 405 7.62 -1.61 -11.78
N GLU A 406 6.58 -2.37 -11.41
CA GLU A 406 5.71 -3.08 -12.36
C GLU A 406 4.51 -2.23 -12.83
N ALA A 407 4.40 -0.96 -12.43
CA ALA A 407 3.19 -0.14 -12.65
C ALA A 407 2.76 -0.05 -14.12
N LYS A 408 3.74 0.04 -15.04
CA LYS A 408 3.48 0.08 -16.49
C LYS A 408 2.96 -1.25 -17.03
N GLU A 409 3.52 -2.35 -16.58
CA GLU A 409 3.06 -3.70 -16.96
C GLU A 409 1.65 -3.94 -16.44
N LEU A 410 1.41 -3.62 -15.17
CA LEU A 410 0.10 -3.68 -14.54
C LEU A 410 -0.97 -2.85 -15.30
N HIS A 411 -0.63 -1.61 -15.69
CA HIS A 411 -1.49 -0.80 -16.55
C HIS A 411 -1.76 -1.45 -17.91
N TYR A 412 -0.74 -2.05 -18.53
CA TYR A 412 -0.90 -2.75 -19.81
C TYR A 412 -1.79 -3.97 -19.67
N ILE A 413 -1.60 -4.80 -18.65
CA ILE A 413 -2.44 -5.98 -18.37
C ILE A 413 -3.89 -5.57 -18.13
N ARG A 414 -4.14 -4.52 -17.32
CA ARG A 414 -5.50 -3.95 -17.15
C ARG A 414 -6.11 -3.60 -18.50
N LYS A 415 -5.40 -2.84 -19.33
CA LYS A 415 -5.87 -2.43 -20.65
C LYS A 415 -6.21 -3.63 -21.53
N MET A 416 -5.39 -4.69 -21.49
CA MET A 416 -5.66 -5.93 -22.23
C MET A 416 -6.90 -6.65 -21.70
N ALA A 417 -7.07 -6.73 -20.38
CA ALA A 417 -8.23 -7.37 -19.75
C ALA A 417 -9.55 -6.59 -19.93
N GLU A 418 -9.51 -5.26 -20.03
CA GLU A 418 -10.71 -4.42 -20.13
C GLU A 418 -11.15 -4.13 -21.58
N HIS A 419 -10.19 -3.97 -22.49
CA HIS A 419 -10.46 -3.39 -23.81
C HIS A 419 -9.89 -4.20 -24.99
N ARG A 420 -9.18 -5.29 -24.73
CA ARG A 420 -8.57 -6.16 -25.75
C ARG A 420 -8.67 -7.62 -25.30
N TYR A 421 -7.70 -8.47 -25.65
CA TYR A 421 -7.68 -9.88 -25.26
C TYR A 421 -6.49 -10.20 -24.35
N LEU A 422 -6.77 -10.93 -23.27
CA LEU A 422 -5.76 -11.46 -22.36
C LEU A 422 -5.90 -12.99 -22.32
N GLY A 423 -4.93 -13.69 -22.90
CA GLY A 423 -4.81 -15.14 -22.89
C GLY A 423 -4.05 -15.60 -21.65
N ILE A 424 -4.64 -16.51 -20.88
CA ILE A 424 -4.02 -17.07 -19.68
C ILE A 424 -3.42 -18.42 -20.04
N GLN A 425 -2.14 -18.62 -19.71
CA GLN A 425 -1.41 -19.85 -19.95
C GLN A 425 -0.94 -20.47 -18.62
N GLU A 426 -0.78 -21.79 -18.58
CA GLU A 426 -0.17 -22.45 -17.42
C GLU A 426 1.36 -22.27 -17.42
N TYR A 427 1.97 -22.35 -18.60
CA TYR A 427 3.39 -22.11 -18.82
C TYR A 427 3.58 -21.11 -19.97
N PRO A 428 4.65 -20.29 -19.97
CA PRO A 428 4.91 -19.38 -21.07
C PRO A 428 5.06 -20.15 -22.39
N ALA A 429 4.09 -20.02 -23.30
CA ALA A 429 4.21 -20.59 -24.63
C ALA A 429 5.14 -19.73 -25.49
N GLN A 430 5.78 -20.33 -26.51
CA GLN A 430 6.59 -19.58 -27.48
C GLN A 430 5.72 -18.87 -28.52
N VAL A 431 4.80 -18.03 -28.06
CA VAL A 431 3.93 -17.21 -28.91
C VAL A 431 4.10 -15.76 -28.48
N ASP A 432 4.36 -14.89 -29.45
CA ASP A 432 4.57 -13.47 -29.19
C ASP A 432 3.24 -12.75 -28.92
N ASP A 433 3.29 -11.78 -28.01
CA ASP A 433 2.22 -10.80 -27.81
C ASP A 433 1.92 -10.07 -29.13
N THR A 434 0.66 -9.75 -29.38
CA THR A 434 0.23 -8.87 -30.47
C THR A 434 -0.37 -7.58 -29.92
N GLU A 435 -0.72 -6.63 -30.79
CA GLU A 435 -1.47 -5.45 -30.35
C GLU A 435 -2.81 -5.83 -29.71
N TYR A 436 -3.45 -6.91 -30.16
CA TYR A 436 -4.80 -7.29 -29.75
C TYR A 436 -4.82 -8.33 -28.62
N LEU A 437 -3.80 -9.18 -28.52
CA LEU A 437 -3.74 -10.31 -27.59
C LEU A 437 -2.41 -10.30 -26.84
N LYS A 438 -2.50 -10.32 -25.51
CA LYS A 438 -1.38 -10.54 -24.60
C LYS A 438 -1.50 -11.90 -23.95
N TYR A 439 -0.37 -12.61 -23.81
CA TYR A 439 -0.26 -13.79 -22.99
C TYR A 439 0.32 -13.45 -21.61
N ILE A 440 -0.18 -14.16 -20.60
CA ILE A 440 0.29 -14.09 -19.22
C ILE A 440 0.14 -15.46 -18.57
N THR A 441 1.06 -15.83 -17.68
CA THR A 441 0.90 -17.06 -16.91
C THR A 441 -0.17 -16.89 -15.84
N VAL A 442 -0.80 -18.00 -15.47
CA VAL A 442 -1.80 -18.03 -14.38
C VAL A 442 -1.21 -17.50 -13.07
N ASP A 443 0.00 -17.92 -12.71
CA ASP A 443 0.68 -17.49 -11.47
C ASP A 443 1.00 -15.99 -11.46
N ASP A 444 1.44 -15.44 -12.60
CA ASP A 444 1.74 -14.00 -12.69
C ASP A 444 0.46 -13.16 -12.61
N LEU A 445 -0.61 -13.59 -13.29
CA LEU A 445 -1.90 -12.92 -13.21
C LEU A 445 -2.51 -13.06 -11.80
N GLU A 446 -2.38 -14.20 -11.13
CA GLU A 446 -2.81 -14.38 -9.73
C GLU A 446 -2.09 -13.42 -8.80
N GLY A 447 -0.75 -13.36 -8.87
CA GLY A 447 0.06 -12.47 -8.05
C GLY A 447 -0.31 -11.00 -8.27
N LYS A 448 -0.47 -10.59 -9.52
CA LYS A 448 -0.88 -9.22 -9.89
C LYS A 448 -2.32 -8.90 -9.47
N SER A 449 -3.24 -9.87 -9.54
CA SER A 449 -4.62 -9.72 -9.07
C SER A 449 -4.70 -9.56 -7.56
N LEU A 450 -3.96 -10.38 -6.81
CA LEU A 450 -3.86 -10.27 -5.35
C LEU A 450 -3.26 -8.93 -4.92
N LYS A 451 -2.19 -8.49 -5.59
CA LYS A 451 -1.57 -7.17 -5.35
C LYS A 451 -2.58 -6.04 -5.56
N MET A 452 -3.34 -6.09 -6.66
CA MET A 452 -4.31 -5.05 -6.98
C MET A 452 -5.51 -5.05 -6.04
N LEU A 453 -5.95 -6.23 -5.60
CA LEU A 453 -6.99 -6.37 -4.58
C LEU A 453 -6.54 -5.77 -3.24
N ARG A 454 -5.28 -6.01 -2.82
CA ARG A 454 -4.71 -5.37 -1.61
C ARG A 454 -4.65 -3.85 -1.73
N LEU A 455 -4.21 -3.32 -2.88
CA LEU A 455 -4.20 -1.87 -3.11
C LEU A 455 -5.61 -1.26 -3.10
N ALA A 456 -6.61 -1.96 -3.66
CA ALA A 456 -8.00 -1.51 -3.61
C ALA A 456 -8.53 -1.49 -2.17
N ARG A 457 -8.22 -2.52 -1.37
CA ARG A 457 -8.54 -2.55 0.07
C ARG A 457 -7.91 -1.37 0.80
N GLU A 458 -6.61 -1.15 0.63
CA GLU A 458 -5.89 -0.02 1.23
C GLU A 458 -6.55 1.31 0.88
N ALA A 459 -6.89 1.51 -0.39
CA ALA A 459 -7.53 2.74 -0.85
C ALA A 459 -8.90 2.97 -0.20
N LEU A 460 -9.69 1.91 0.02
CA LEU A 460 -10.98 2.02 0.73
C LEU A 460 -10.81 2.38 2.20
N ILE A 461 -9.80 1.82 2.87
CA ILE A 461 -9.48 2.16 4.26
C ILE A 461 -8.98 3.60 4.35
N TYR A 462 -8.03 4.00 3.50
CA TYR A 462 -7.55 5.38 3.47
C TYR A 462 -8.66 6.38 3.13
N LEU A 463 -9.58 6.07 2.23
CA LEU A 463 -10.72 6.95 1.92
C LEU A 463 -11.58 7.21 3.16
N SER A 464 -11.95 6.15 3.88
CA SER A 464 -12.75 6.24 5.10
C SER A 464 -12.05 7.07 6.18
N LEU A 465 -10.77 6.79 6.44
CA LEU A 465 -10.03 7.47 7.50
C LEU A 465 -9.61 8.90 7.10
N ALA A 466 -9.40 9.16 5.82
CA ALA A 466 -9.21 10.52 5.31
C ALA A 466 -10.46 11.37 5.53
N MET A 467 -11.64 10.81 5.23
CA MET A 467 -12.91 11.46 5.55
C MET A 467 -13.05 11.71 7.06
N HIS A 468 -12.61 10.80 7.92
CA HIS A 468 -12.64 11.00 9.37
C HIS A 468 -11.83 12.21 9.80
N VAL A 469 -10.62 12.38 9.27
CA VAL A 469 -9.79 13.55 9.55
C VAL A 469 -10.45 14.84 9.06
N GLU A 470 -10.98 14.86 7.84
CA GLU A 470 -11.66 16.04 7.29
C GLU A 470 -12.92 16.41 8.07
N GLU A 471 -13.74 15.43 8.47
CA GLU A 471 -14.96 15.69 9.24
C GLU A 471 -14.67 16.23 10.64
N ARG A 472 -13.60 15.77 11.31
CA ARG A 472 -13.16 16.39 12.57
C ARG A 472 -12.77 17.87 12.40
N LYS A 473 -12.02 18.20 11.35
CA LYS A 473 -11.67 19.60 11.03
C LYS A 473 -12.92 20.45 10.76
N ARG A 474 -13.89 19.89 10.02
CA ARG A 474 -15.17 20.56 9.73
C ARG A 474 -16.03 20.74 10.98
N GLU A 475 -16.03 19.76 11.87
CA GLU A 475 -16.72 19.84 13.17
C GLU A 475 -16.14 20.95 14.04
N GLU A 476 -14.82 21.02 14.19
CA GLU A 476 -14.12 22.09 14.91
C GLU A 476 -14.44 23.47 14.31
N ALA A 477 -14.46 23.59 12.98
CA ALA A 477 -14.78 24.84 12.29
C ALA A 477 -16.26 25.26 12.42
N ARG A 478 -17.19 24.30 12.55
CA ARG A 478 -18.63 24.57 12.66
C ARG A 478 -19.02 25.09 14.05
N GLY A 479 -18.33 24.68 15.12
CA GLY A 479 -18.71 25.00 16.50
C GLY A 479 -20.06 24.40 16.92
N ASP A 480 -20.77 25.05 17.85
CA ASP A 480 -22.02 24.60 18.48
C ASP A 480 -23.28 24.62 17.57
N GLY A 481 -23.13 24.33 16.27
CA GLY A 481 -24.25 24.24 15.34
C GLY A 481 -25.21 23.10 15.70
N LEU A 482 -26.52 23.30 15.46
CA LEU A 482 -27.52 22.25 15.68
C LEU A 482 -27.34 21.09 14.68
N ILE A 483 -27.09 19.89 15.18
CA ILE A 483 -26.99 18.66 14.39
C ILE A 483 -28.20 17.80 14.72
N VAL A 484 -28.92 17.35 13.69
CA VAL A 484 -30.02 16.39 13.84
C VAL A 484 -29.53 15.03 13.36
N PRO A 485 -29.54 14.00 14.22
CA PRO A 485 -29.10 12.67 13.81
C PRO A 485 -30.08 12.09 12.79
N ILE A 486 -29.53 11.57 11.68
CA ILE A 486 -30.32 10.78 10.74
C ILE A 486 -30.62 9.45 11.41
N GLN A 487 -31.90 9.15 11.65
CA GLN A 487 -32.30 7.85 12.20
C GLN A 487 -32.02 6.74 11.18
N SER A 488 -31.06 5.87 11.49
CA SER A 488 -30.86 4.63 10.75
C SER A 488 -31.95 3.63 11.14
N THR A 489 -32.91 3.37 10.26
CA THR A 489 -33.77 2.18 10.36
C THR A 489 -32.96 0.95 9.97
N ARG A 490 -32.91 -0.06 10.84
CA ARG A 490 -32.39 -1.40 10.49
C ARG A 490 -33.24 -1.94 9.33
N LEU A 491 -32.60 -2.31 8.22
CA LEU A 491 -33.20 -3.13 7.17
C LEU A 491 -33.22 -4.60 7.60
#